data_AF-A0A1Y3W035-F1
#
_entry.id   AF-A0A1Y3W035-F1
#
_cell.length_a   1.000
_cell.length_b   1.000
_cell.length_c   1.000
_cell.angle_alpha   90.00
_cell.angle_beta   90.00
_cell.angle_gamma   90.00
#
_symmetry.space_group_name_H-M   'P 1'
#
loop_
_entity.id
_entity.type
_entity.pdbx_description
1 polymer ?
#
loop_
_entity_poly.entity_id
_entity_poly.type
_entity_poly.pdbx_seq_one_letter_code
_entity_poly.pdbx_strand_id
1 'polypeptide(L)'
;MKKMYFLVAALLVLLSAACTNDHIDQDDDGIVTDPTGEAWIALNVGPPTTSFSRALHDPDKIIGTTKESNVKKIRAIFFDGSEKVTADKTFTVGTDQEAGNPNQPEGDQGKAFKVPASSKRILIIANPSPDLPVTSVGTTTYTVFNQAILAVASLSGDEYFMMSNAKGGLEPSASNTDGTDANLVLYNSASKAESQALSINVDRAVAKVRVYTDNTGISSNNTKANISEPGWVLNATNKKYFPVSKREKTWYETQPRGCITPFDQYKLGSYRIDPNYDNQPTVLPPAFTDYLKDYNYYLDATDVPAGAWHPTDASSDNAEYCLENTQTEDHNVWAYTTQVLFKVIFSPKGLQTPDKNVYDNPADFVNAGALDPGKDWLMVNGGYYTWNLLMDYIKAELTFKFQSEDNDPTIIHNTALTNALNNYLEAINEVKVPIDRNNARSPEEQAGDIVDAFNVKKNAVTTHGADRHGTVSYYVGGVNYYPIMIKHDDSGDVYNELGEFGVVRNSVYDVNISRVNNPGYPNIPEPDPGTKDEDEDNYLSIRINVNPWTWYTQTEEL
;
A
#
# COMPACT_ATOMS: atom_id res chain seq x y z
N MET A 1 42.23 101.46 -36.61
CA MET A 1 41.11 100.84 -35.86
C MET A 1 40.99 99.38 -36.30
N LYS A 2 40.98 98.48 -35.31
CA LYS A 2 40.68 97.03 -35.29
C LYS A 2 41.40 96.07 -36.27
N LYS A 3 42.18 95.18 -35.65
CA LYS A 3 42.97 94.03 -36.14
C LYS A 3 42.06 92.85 -36.55
N MET A 4 42.25 92.30 -37.75
CA MET A 4 42.87 91.00 -38.11
C MET A 4 42.15 89.70 -37.69
N TYR A 5 41.61 89.02 -38.71
CA TYR A 5 41.69 87.60 -39.15
C TYR A 5 41.79 86.42 -38.16
N PHE A 6 40.93 85.41 -38.36
CA PHE A 6 41.19 84.00 -38.80
C PHE A 6 39.93 83.15 -38.45
N LEU A 7 39.14 82.61 -39.40
CA LEU A 7 39.22 81.31 -40.12
C LEU A 7 38.80 80.08 -39.29
N VAL A 8 37.90 79.25 -39.86
CA VAL A 8 37.77 77.76 -39.79
C VAL A 8 36.43 77.15 -39.33
N ALA A 9 35.94 76.27 -40.23
CA ALA A 9 35.22 74.98 -40.10
C ALA A 9 33.69 74.89 -40.00
N ALA A 10 33.18 74.08 -40.92
CA ALA A 10 31.83 73.56 -41.08
C ALA A 10 31.51 72.44 -40.06
N LEU A 11 30.23 72.30 -39.71
CA LEU A 11 29.68 71.10 -39.07
C LEU A 11 28.35 70.70 -39.75
N LEU A 12 28.33 69.52 -40.35
CA LEU A 12 27.17 68.82 -40.90
C LEU A 12 26.49 68.05 -39.76
N VAL A 13 25.15 68.08 -39.72
CA VAL A 13 24.30 67.39 -38.73
C VAL A 13 24.00 65.97 -39.20
N LEU A 14 24.34 64.97 -38.38
CA LEU A 14 23.73 63.63 -38.36
C LEU A 14 23.99 62.98 -36.99
N LEU A 15 22.90 62.49 -36.37
CA LEU A 15 22.78 61.37 -35.41
C LEU A 15 21.89 61.70 -34.19
N SER A 16 20.89 60.85 -33.99
CA SER A 16 20.31 60.58 -32.67
C SER A 16 20.03 59.08 -32.59
N ALA A 17 21.07 58.31 -32.29
CA ALA A 17 20.91 57.03 -31.59
C ALA A 17 20.95 57.38 -30.09
N ALA A 18 19.80 57.31 -29.42
CA ALA A 18 19.73 57.51 -27.99
C ALA A 18 19.83 56.14 -27.30
N CYS A 19 21.05 55.81 -26.85
CA CYS A 19 21.22 55.09 -25.60
C CYS A 19 20.62 55.96 -24.48
N THR A 20 19.78 55.38 -23.62
CA THR A 20 19.51 55.97 -22.29
C THR A 20 20.22 55.11 -21.26
N ASN A 21 21.27 55.71 -20.70
CA ASN A 21 21.98 55.26 -19.52
C ASN A 21 21.13 55.45 -18.24
N ASP A 22 21.33 54.51 -17.33
CA ASP A 22 21.54 54.67 -15.89
C ASP A 22 20.53 55.51 -15.07
N HIS A 23 19.65 54.78 -14.40
CA HIS A 23 19.35 55.03 -12.99
C HIS A 23 20.11 53.99 -12.15
N ILE A 24 21.07 54.46 -11.36
CA ILE A 24 21.71 53.70 -10.28
C ILE A 24 20.88 53.94 -9.01
N ASP A 25 20.78 52.88 -8.21
CA ASP A 25 20.07 52.72 -6.93
C ASP A 25 18.59 52.33 -7.00
N GLN A 26 18.32 51.25 -7.74
CA GLN A 26 17.54 50.13 -7.18
C GLN A 26 18.32 48.86 -7.47
N ASP A 27 18.46 47.95 -6.50
CA ASP A 27 18.95 46.61 -6.77
C ASP A 27 18.13 46.03 -7.94
N ASP A 28 18.72 45.91 -9.13
CA ASP A 28 18.13 45.14 -10.22
C ASP A 28 18.13 43.68 -9.76
N ASP A 29 17.00 43.26 -9.20
CA ASP A 29 16.73 41.90 -8.76
C ASP A 29 16.86 40.90 -9.92
N GLY A 30 16.92 41.40 -11.17
CA GLY A 30 17.11 40.63 -12.38
C GLY A 30 15.88 39.81 -12.75
N ILE A 31 14.72 40.11 -12.17
CA ILE A 31 13.47 39.38 -12.36
C ILE A 31 12.79 39.83 -13.65
N VAL A 32 12.39 38.87 -14.48
CA VAL A 32 11.65 39.13 -15.72
C VAL A 32 10.17 39.29 -15.40
N THR A 33 9.65 40.49 -15.65
CA THR A 33 8.23 40.85 -15.44
C THR A 33 7.42 40.90 -16.74
N ASP A 34 8.09 41.11 -17.88
CA ASP A 34 7.48 41.03 -19.22
C ASP A 34 7.21 39.56 -19.59
N PRO A 35 5.96 39.16 -19.88
CA PRO A 35 5.63 37.78 -20.23
C PRO A 35 6.08 37.37 -21.65
N THR A 36 6.75 38.23 -22.40
CA THR A 36 7.20 37.95 -23.78
C THR A 36 8.66 37.47 -23.84
N GLY A 37 8.96 36.62 -24.83
CA GLY A 37 10.31 36.11 -25.05
C GLY A 37 10.72 34.96 -24.11
N GLU A 38 12.03 34.83 -23.88
CA GLU A 38 12.62 33.80 -23.04
C GLU A 38 13.23 34.39 -21.77
N ALA A 39 13.18 33.63 -20.68
CA ALA A 39 13.80 33.95 -19.40
C ALA A 39 14.55 32.72 -18.84
N TRP A 40 15.44 32.94 -17.88
CA TRP A 40 16.30 31.91 -17.29
C TRP A 40 15.73 31.37 -15.98
N ILE A 41 15.92 30.07 -15.77
CA ILE A 41 15.63 29.37 -14.52
C ILE A 41 16.72 28.32 -14.27
N ALA A 42 17.04 28.05 -13.00
CA ALA A 42 17.82 26.90 -12.56
C ALA A 42 16.98 26.10 -11.56
N LEU A 43 17.17 24.79 -11.52
CA LEU A 43 16.38 23.88 -10.68
C LEU A 43 17.29 23.17 -9.68
N ASN A 44 16.76 22.99 -8.47
CA ASN A 44 17.32 22.09 -7.47
C ASN A 44 16.25 21.07 -7.07
N VAL A 45 16.30 19.89 -7.69
CA VAL A 45 15.30 18.82 -7.48
C VAL A 45 15.82 17.86 -6.42
N GLY A 46 15.02 17.62 -5.38
CA GLY A 46 15.44 16.75 -4.29
C GLY A 46 14.27 16.24 -3.43
N PRO A 47 14.57 15.46 -2.38
CA PRO A 47 13.62 15.11 -1.34
C PRO A 47 13.17 16.35 -0.55
N PRO A 48 12.06 16.23 0.21
CA PRO A 48 11.69 17.19 1.26
C PRO A 48 12.87 17.57 2.16
N THR A 49 13.03 18.87 2.42
CA THR A 49 14.16 19.46 3.18
C THR A 49 13.82 19.83 4.62
N THR A 50 12.57 19.67 5.04
CA THR A 50 12.14 20.07 6.39
C THR A 50 12.55 19.06 7.45
N SER A 51 13.33 19.52 8.44
CA SER A 51 13.56 18.80 9.69
C SER A 51 12.25 18.69 10.47
N PHE A 52 11.81 17.48 10.76
CA PHE A 52 10.57 17.24 11.50
C PHE A 52 10.81 17.30 13.01
N SER A 53 9.90 17.94 13.74
CA SER A 53 10.02 18.10 15.21
C SER A 53 9.38 16.96 16.00
N ARG A 54 8.68 16.03 15.34
CA ARG A 54 7.99 14.89 15.95
C ARG A 54 8.57 13.58 15.43
N ALA A 55 9.12 12.77 16.32
CA ALA A 55 9.37 11.36 16.06
C ALA A 55 8.02 10.63 15.91
N LEU A 56 7.84 9.87 14.81
CA LEU A 56 6.66 9.03 14.60
C LEU A 56 6.83 7.68 15.32
N HIS A 57 7.77 6.88 14.82
CA HIS A 57 8.16 5.58 15.38
C HIS A 57 9.69 5.57 15.58
N ASP A 58 10.26 4.45 16.03
CA ASP A 58 11.71 4.27 16.05
C ASP A 58 12.11 3.15 15.08
N PRO A 59 12.93 3.42 14.05
CA PRO A 59 13.39 4.75 13.64
C PRO A 59 12.22 5.62 13.17
N ASP A 60 12.35 6.96 13.23
CA ASP A 60 11.28 7.92 12.89
C ASP A 60 11.19 8.24 11.39
N LYS A 61 12.07 7.63 10.60
CA LYS A 61 12.16 7.68 9.14
C LYS A 61 12.82 6.40 8.64
N ILE A 62 12.49 6.02 7.40
CA ILE A 62 13.16 4.92 6.72
C ILE A 62 13.95 5.47 5.54
N ILE A 63 15.25 5.23 5.56
CA ILE A 63 16.15 5.62 4.48
C ILE A 63 15.97 4.66 3.32
N GLY A 64 15.69 5.21 2.14
CA GLY A 64 15.65 4.43 0.92
C GLY A 64 17.03 3.89 0.56
N THR A 65 17.06 2.71 -0.06
CA THR A 65 18.31 2.16 -0.61
C THR A 65 18.83 3.03 -1.76
N THR A 66 20.10 2.86 -2.14
CA THR A 66 20.64 3.55 -3.33
C THR A 66 19.80 3.29 -4.58
N LYS A 67 19.27 2.07 -4.74
CA LYS A 67 18.36 1.73 -5.85
C LYS A 67 17.05 2.52 -5.80
N GLU A 68 16.53 2.76 -4.60
CA GLU A 68 15.27 3.47 -4.38
C GLU A 68 15.37 4.99 -4.54
N SER A 69 16.58 5.53 -4.46
CA SER A 69 16.85 6.98 -4.55
C SER A 69 17.51 7.39 -5.87
N ASN A 70 17.82 6.44 -6.77
CA ASN A 70 18.51 6.77 -8.02
C ASN A 70 17.61 7.55 -8.99
N VAL A 71 18.12 8.66 -9.53
CA VAL A 71 17.45 9.46 -10.56
C VAL A 71 18.27 9.42 -11.84
N LYS A 72 17.66 8.91 -12.91
CA LYS A 72 18.29 8.79 -14.24
C LYS A 72 17.83 9.88 -15.20
N LYS A 73 16.59 10.36 -15.04
CA LYS A 73 15.98 11.36 -15.91
C LYS A 73 15.10 12.33 -15.14
N ILE A 74 15.04 13.58 -15.60
CA ILE A 74 14.13 14.62 -15.11
C ILE A 74 13.33 15.15 -16.29
N ARG A 75 12.00 15.15 -16.19
CA ARG A 75 11.10 15.85 -17.10
C ARG A 75 10.52 17.06 -16.38
N ALA A 76 10.73 18.24 -16.94
CA ALA A 76 10.26 19.52 -16.43
C ALA A 76 9.24 20.12 -17.41
N ILE A 77 7.98 20.19 -16.98
CA ILE A 77 6.86 20.70 -17.75
C ILE A 77 6.43 22.04 -17.17
N PHE A 78 6.47 23.10 -17.97
CA PHE A 78 6.15 24.46 -17.58
C PHE A 78 4.76 24.82 -18.08
N PHE A 79 4.05 25.64 -17.30
CA PHE A 79 2.70 26.07 -17.62
C PHE A 79 2.53 27.59 -17.47
N ASP A 80 1.64 28.19 -18.25
CA ASP A 80 1.24 29.59 -18.11
C ASP A 80 0.23 29.78 -16.95
N GLY A 81 -0.26 31.01 -16.77
CA GLY A 81 -1.26 31.33 -15.74
C GLY A 81 -2.65 30.72 -15.97
N SER A 82 -2.90 30.10 -17.13
CA SER A 82 -4.10 29.29 -17.42
C SER A 82 -3.79 27.79 -17.39
N GLU A 83 -2.65 27.41 -16.81
CA GLU A 83 -2.15 26.03 -16.70
C GLU A 83 -2.02 25.30 -18.06
N LYS A 84 -1.74 26.03 -19.14
CA LYS A 84 -1.38 25.45 -20.44
C LYS A 84 0.12 25.30 -20.56
N VAL A 85 0.56 24.17 -21.14
CA VAL A 85 1.98 23.86 -21.31
C VAL A 85 2.66 24.96 -22.15
N THR A 86 3.69 25.59 -21.60
CA THR A 86 4.57 26.55 -22.29
C THR A 86 5.86 25.91 -22.77
N ALA A 87 6.36 24.90 -22.04
CA ALA A 87 7.53 24.12 -22.42
C ALA A 87 7.48 22.72 -21.77
N ASP A 88 8.06 21.72 -22.42
CA ASP A 88 8.28 20.38 -21.88
C ASP A 88 9.72 19.97 -22.21
N LYS A 89 10.56 19.85 -21.19
CA LYS A 89 11.99 19.58 -21.33
C LYS A 89 12.33 18.31 -20.57
N THR A 90 13.20 17.49 -21.16
CA THR A 90 13.72 16.28 -20.51
C THR A 90 15.23 16.34 -20.46
N PHE A 91 15.79 15.98 -19.32
CA PHE A 91 17.22 15.96 -19.04
C PHE A 91 17.62 14.57 -18.52
N THR A 92 18.79 14.11 -18.93
CA THR A 92 19.41 12.85 -18.49
C THR A 92 20.47 13.16 -17.46
N VAL A 93 20.32 12.61 -16.25
CA VAL A 93 21.27 12.83 -15.15
C VAL A 93 22.65 12.27 -15.53
N GLY A 94 23.70 13.03 -15.21
CA GLY A 94 25.08 12.73 -15.58
C GLY A 94 25.46 13.03 -17.04
N THR A 95 24.50 13.41 -17.89
CA THR A 95 24.74 13.83 -19.29
C THR A 95 24.41 15.31 -19.49
N ASP A 96 23.20 15.70 -19.11
CA ASP A 96 22.70 17.07 -19.24
C ASP A 96 22.96 17.83 -17.94
N GLN A 97 23.69 18.95 -18.02
CA GLN A 97 24.11 19.72 -16.83
C GLN A 97 22.91 20.38 -16.13
N GLU A 98 21.82 20.62 -16.85
CA GLU A 98 20.56 21.15 -16.36
C GLU A 98 19.85 20.19 -15.39
N ALA A 99 20.15 18.89 -15.46
CA ALA A 99 19.59 17.91 -14.53
C ALA A 99 20.18 18.05 -13.13
N GLY A 100 21.38 18.62 -13.01
CA GLY A 100 22.17 18.58 -11.78
C GLY A 100 22.45 17.13 -11.34
N ASN A 101 22.63 16.94 -10.04
CA ASN A 101 22.68 15.64 -9.40
C ASN A 101 21.61 15.60 -8.30
N PRO A 102 20.37 15.16 -8.61
CA PRO A 102 19.29 15.08 -7.64
C PRO A 102 19.66 14.17 -6.45
N ASN A 103 20.16 14.80 -5.38
CA ASN A 103 20.52 14.29 -4.07
C ASN A 103 20.98 12.82 -3.90
N GLN A 104 22.28 12.56 -4.12
CA GLN A 104 23.13 11.66 -3.30
C GLN A 104 24.63 12.05 -3.33
N PRO A 105 25.38 11.85 -2.23
CA PRO A 105 25.28 12.56 -0.95
C PRO A 105 25.74 14.03 -1.01
N GLU A 106 26.30 14.47 -2.14
CA GLU A 106 26.87 15.81 -2.41
C GLU A 106 26.24 16.41 -3.68
N GLY A 107 24.92 16.28 -3.84
CA GLY A 107 24.22 16.66 -5.08
C GLY A 107 24.34 18.15 -5.42
N ASP A 108 24.70 18.45 -6.67
CA ASP A 108 24.76 19.81 -7.20
C ASP A 108 23.45 20.22 -7.87
N GLN A 109 23.06 21.49 -7.71
CA GLN A 109 21.96 22.09 -8.47
C GLN A 109 22.23 22.06 -9.98
N GLY A 110 21.16 22.04 -10.79
CA GLY A 110 21.27 22.06 -12.25
C GLY A 110 21.73 23.42 -12.79
N LYS A 111 22.39 23.39 -13.96
CA LYS A 111 22.72 24.61 -14.72
C LYS A 111 21.47 25.33 -15.20
N ALA A 112 21.55 26.66 -15.30
CA ALA A 112 20.41 27.45 -15.75
C ALA A 112 20.10 27.20 -17.24
N PHE A 113 18.81 27.19 -17.57
CA PHE A 113 18.31 27.04 -18.93
C PHE A 113 17.14 27.99 -19.19
N LYS A 114 16.81 28.16 -20.47
CA LYS A 114 15.77 29.08 -20.90
C LYS A 114 14.38 28.43 -21.01
N VAL A 115 13.37 29.19 -20.62
CA VAL A 115 11.94 28.88 -20.76
C VAL A 115 11.16 30.12 -21.23
N PRO A 116 9.94 29.98 -21.78
CA PRO A 116 9.12 31.13 -22.10
C PRO A 116 8.83 31.99 -20.86
N ALA A 117 8.98 33.31 -20.96
CA ALA A 117 8.74 34.26 -19.86
C ALA A 117 7.27 34.28 -19.38
N SER A 118 6.36 33.75 -20.19
CA SER A 118 4.95 33.54 -19.85
C SER A 118 4.73 32.41 -18.82
N SER A 119 5.73 31.58 -18.55
CA SER A 119 5.61 30.44 -17.61
C SER A 119 5.41 30.94 -16.18
N LYS A 120 4.42 30.36 -15.48
CA LYS A 120 4.03 30.70 -14.10
C LYS A 120 4.03 29.50 -13.15
N ARG A 121 4.02 28.28 -13.67
CA ARG A 121 4.00 27.03 -12.90
C ARG A 121 4.89 25.96 -13.53
N ILE A 122 5.28 24.96 -12.75
CA ILE A 122 6.12 23.84 -13.16
C ILE A 122 5.67 22.52 -12.53
N LEU A 123 5.77 21.45 -13.30
CA LEU A 123 5.68 20.06 -12.87
C LEU A 123 7.02 19.38 -13.13
N ILE A 124 7.61 18.81 -12.09
CA ILE A 124 8.79 17.94 -12.18
C ILE A 124 8.35 16.50 -12.06
N ILE A 125 8.88 15.67 -12.96
CA ILE A 125 8.77 14.22 -12.90
C ILE A 125 10.17 13.63 -13.05
N ALA A 126 10.68 13.03 -11.97
CA ALA A 126 11.90 12.24 -12.03
C ALA A 126 11.57 10.80 -12.45
N ASN A 127 12.45 10.19 -13.23
CA ASN A 127 12.27 8.85 -13.80
C ASN A 127 10.88 8.67 -14.43
N PRO A 128 10.46 9.51 -15.38
CA PRO A 128 9.11 9.50 -15.92
C PRO A 128 8.73 8.14 -16.51
N SER A 129 7.52 7.66 -16.19
CA SER A 129 6.94 6.46 -16.81
C SER A 129 6.69 6.66 -18.30
N PRO A 130 6.88 5.63 -19.14
CA PRO A 130 6.49 5.67 -20.54
C PRO A 130 4.97 5.81 -20.73
N ASP A 131 4.16 5.51 -19.71
CA ASP A 131 2.69 5.63 -19.77
C ASP A 131 2.22 7.10 -19.64
N LEU A 132 3.12 8.03 -19.31
CA LEU A 132 2.78 9.44 -19.16
C LEU A 132 2.35 10.09 -20.48
N PRO A 133 1.34 10.98 -20.47
CA PRO A 133 0.90 11.65 -21.68
C PRO A 133 2.00 12.48 -22.36
N VAL A 134 1.92 12.53 -23.69
CA VAL A 134 2.69 13.47 -24.50
C VAL A 134 2.03 14.85 -24.38
N THR A 135 2.83 15.91 -24.27
CA THR A 135 2.33 17.28 -24.21
C THR A 135 2.40 17.98 -25.56
N SER A 136 1.59 19.01 -25.74
CA SER A 136 1.64 19.94 -26.87
C SER A 136 1.58 21.37 -26.35
N VAL A 137 2.61 22.15 -26.64
CA VAL A 137 2.74 23.55 -26.20
C VAL A 137 1.54 24.37 -26.67
N GLY A 138 0.98 25.17 -25.76
CA GLY A 138 -0.21 26.01 -25.98
C GLY A 138 -1.54 25.27 -26.02
N THR A 139 -1.54 23.93 -25.96
CA THR A 139 -2.75 23.10 -26.11
C THR A 139 -3.02 22.24 -24.88
N THR A 140 -2.05 21.45 -24.44
CA THR A 140 -2.21 20.57 -23.27
C THR A 140 -2.34 21.41 -22.00
N THR A 141 -3.35 21.13 -21.19
CA THR A 141 -3.51 21.72 -19.85
C THR A 141 -3.02 20.76 -18.77
N TYR A 142 -2.76 21.28 -17.57
CA TYR A 142 -2.45 20.45 -16.40
C TYR A 142 -3.54 19.42 -16.12
N THR A 143 -4.82 19.80 -16.15
CA THR A 143 -5.95 18.87 -15.96
C THR A 143 -5.95 17.72 -16.96
N VAL A 144 -5.63 17.98 -18.23
CA VAL A 144 -5.55 16.93 -19.26
C VAL A 144 -4.33 16.03 -19.04
N PHE A 145 -3.19 16.61 -18.67
CA PHE A 145 -1.99 15.84 -18.37
C PHE A 145 -2.15 14.94 -17.13
N ASN A 146 -2.82 15.45 -16.10
CA ASN A 146 -2.96 14.79 -14.80
C ASN A 146 -4.23 13.93 -14.67
N GLN A 147 -4.74 13.41 -15.80
CA GLN A 147 -5.82 12.41 -15.77
C GLN A 147 -5.32 11.08 -15.21
N ALA A 148 -6.24 10.23 -14.75
CA ALA A 148 -5.92 8.90 -14.25
C ALA A 148 -5.31 8.03 -15.35
N ILE A 149 -4.27 7.28 -15.00
CA ILE A 149 -3.53 6.38 -15.89
C ILE A 149 -3.61 4.97 -15.32
N LEU A 150 -3.95 4.00 -16.16
CA LEU A 150 -3.73 2.58 -15.85
C LEU A 150 -2.24 2.29 -15.98
N ALA A 151 -1.59 1.87 -14.90
CA ALA A 151 -0.17 1.52 -14.91
C ALA A 151 0.07 0.23 -15.69
N VAL A 152 0.59 0.35 -16.91
CA VAL A 152 1.02 -0.79 -17.72
C VAL A 152 2.51 -1.06 -17.48
N ALA A 153 3.30 0.00 -17.34
CA ALA A 153 4.67 -0.06 -16.86
C ALA A 153 4.73 0.07 -15.33
N SER A 154 5.62 -0.69 -14.70
CA SER A 154 5.90 -0.52 -13.27
C SER A 154 6.47 0.86 -12.99
N LEU A 155 6.00 1.52 -11.94
CA LEU A 155 6.55 2.81 -11.46
C LEU A 155 7.74 2.65 -10.52
N SER A 156 8.10 1.41 -10.21
CA SER A 156 9.21 1.02 -9.34
C SER A 156 9.99 -0.16 -9.91
N GLY A 157 11.29 -0.21 -9.64
CA GLY A 157 12.18 -1.29 -10.05
C GLY A 157 13.62 -1.01 -9.67
N ASP A 158 14.52 -1.87 -10.11
CA ASP A 158 15.95 -1.67 -9.86
C ASP A 158 16.42 -0.32 -10.43
N GLU A 159 16.82 0.58 -9.53
CA GLU A 159 17.29 1.93 -9.87
C GLU A 159 16.30 2.78 -10.67
N TYR A 160 15.00 2.49 -10.55
CA TYR A 160 13.94 3.22 -11.23
C TYR A 160 12.76 3.40 -10.31
N PHE A 161 12.56 4.61 -9.83
CA PHE A 161 11.37 5.00 -9.08
C PHE A 161 10.86 6.32 -9.65
N MET A 162 9.66 6.30 -10.24
CA MET A 162 9.03 7.52 -10.70
C MET A 162 8.74 8.40 -9.48
N MET A 163 9.10 9.68 -9.56
CA MET A 163 8.79 10.68 -8.53
C MET A 163 8.19 11.91 -9.17
N SER A 164 7.37 12.63 -8.41
CA SER A 164 6.67 13.83 -8.88
C SER A 164 6.54 14.86 -7.77
N ASN A 165 6.18 16.11 -8.09
CA ASN A 165 6.04 17.19 -7.11
C ASN A 165 5.34 16.74 -5.80
N ALA A 166 6.06 16.81 -4.67
CA ALA A 166 5.60 16.36 -3.36
C ALA A 166 4.40 17.17 -2.84
N LYS A 167 4.18 18.38 -3.37
CA LYS A 167 3.02 19.23 -3.05
C LYS A 167 1.68 18.58 -3.37
N GLY A 168 1.64 17.61 -4.28
CA GLY A 168 0.38 17.09 -4.82
C GLY A 168 -0.27 18.06 -5.81
N GLY A 169 0.53 18.89 -6.48
CA GLY A 169 0.10 19.84 -7.50
C GLY A 169 1.27 20.51 -8.21
N LEU A 170 0.97 21.55 -8.99
CA LEU A 170 1.99 22.39 -9.64
C LEU A 170 2.76 23.23 -8.60
N GLU A 171 4.05 23.41 -8.86
CA GLU A 171 4.96 24.28 -8.11
C GLU A 171 5.21 25.59 -8.88
N PRO A 172 5.72 26.67 -8.26
CA PRO A 172 6.20 26.78 -6.89
C PRO A 172 5.11 27.09 -5.87
N SER A 173 5.49 26.96 -4.60
CA SER A 173 4.73 27.41 -3.45
C SER A 173 5.31 28.71 -2.89
N ALA A 174 4.46 29.61 -2.41
CA ALA A 174 4.82 30.88 -1.79
C ALA A 174 5.64 30.67 -0.51
N SER A 175 5.40 29.55 0.17
CA SER A 175 6.26 29.05 1.24
C SER A 175 6.42 27.54 1.12
N ASN A 176 7.49 27.01 1.72
CA ASN A 176 7.72 25.59 1.90
C ASN A 176 6.89 24.97 3.04
N THR A 177 5.93 25.70 3.62
CA THR A 177 5.22 25.28 4.84
C THR A 177 3.69 25.28 4.78
N ASP A 178 3.09 25.79 3.70
CA ASP A 178 1.62 25.92 3.57
C ASP A 178 1.09 25.54 2.18
N GLY A 179 1.97 25.23 1.22
CA GLY A 179 1.57 24.81 -0.14
C GLY A 179 0.81 25.88 -0.93
N THR A 180 0.77 27.13 -0.47
CA THR A 180 0.08 28.22 -1.16
C THR A 180 0.74 28.46 -2.51
N ASP A 181 -0.04 28.55 -3.57
CA ASP A 181 0.47 28.79 -4.92
C ASP A 181 1.29 30.09 -5.08
N ALA A 182 2.41 30.02 -5.79
CA ALA A 182 3.18 31.17 -6.23
C ALA A 182 3.48 31.13 -7.73
N ASN A 183 3.73 32.29 -8.32
CA ASN A 183 4.25 32.37 -9.68
C ASN A 183 5.74 32.05 -9.70
N LEU A 184 6.18 31.35 -10.76
CA LEU A 184 7.60 31.21 -11.08
C LEU A 184 8.27 32.58 -11.14
N VAL A 185 9.40 32.68 -10.43
CA VAL A 185 10.35 33.78 -10.59
C VAL A 185 11.35 33.36 -11.66
N LEU A 186 11.45 34.15 -12.72
CA LEU A 186 12.34 33.90 -13.85
C LEU A 186 13.32 35.07 -13.97
N TYR A 187 14.54 34.80 -14.44
CA TYR A 187 15.64 35.76 -14.41
C TYR A 187 16.10 36.18 -15.79
N ASN A 188 16.66 37.39 -15.90
CA ASN A 188 17.19 37.95 -17.14
C ASN A 188 18.54 37.34 -17.57
N SER A 189 19.20 36.58 -16.69
CA SER A 189 20.49 35.95 -16.94
C SER A 189 20.65 34.60 -16.24
N ALA A 190 21.49 33.73 -16.84
CA ALA A 190 21.83 32.43 -16.28
C ALA A 190 22.43 32.52 -14.87
N SER A 191 23.37 33.46 -14.66
CA SER A 191 24.05 33.61 -13.36
C SER A 191 23.09 33.99 -12.23
N LYS A 192 22.09 34.86 -12.50
CA LYS A 192 21.06 35.21 -11.51
C LYS A 192 20.18 34.00 -11.19
N ALA A 193 19.74 33.26 -12.20
CA ALA A 193 18.98 32.03 -12.02
C ALA A 193 19.75 30.97 -11.20
N GLU A 194 21.03 30.76 -11.48
CA GLU A 194 21.88 29.82 -10.73
C GLU A 194 22.08 30.26 -9.27
N SER A 195 22.12 31.57 -8.99
CA SER A 195 22.23 32.08 -7.61
C SER A 195 20.94 31.98 -6.79
N GLN A 196 19.82 31.68 -7.45
CA GLN A 196 18.47 31.63 -6.88
C GLN A 196 17.70 30.41 -7.44
N ALA A 197 18.38 29.25 -7.52
CA ALA A 197 17.78 28.05 -8.11
C ALA A 197 16.47 27.68 -7.39
N LEU A 198 15.45 27.32 -8.16
CA LEU A 198 14.17 26.92 -7.63
C LEU A 198 14.27 25.51 -7.05
N SER A 199 14.16 25.41 -5.73
CA SER A 199 14.06 24.12 -5.03
C SER A 199 12.69 23.50 -5.23
N ILE A 200 12.66 22.25 -5.69
CA ILE A 200 11.43 21.47 -5.90
C ILE A 200 11.57 20.12 -5.21
N ASN A 201 10.64 19.85 -4.30
CA ASN A 201 10.59 18.58 -3.60
C ASN A 201 9.76 17.57 -4.39
N VAL A 202 10.23 16.34 -4.47
CA VAL A 202 9.52 15.24 -5.15
C VAL A 202 9.29 14.04 -4.23
N ASP A 203 8.11 13.43 -4.39
CA ASP A 203 7.70 12.19 -3.73
C ASP A 203 7.71 11.04 -4.73
N ARG A 204 8.20 9.86 -4.32
CA ARG A 204 8.01 8.62 -5.09
C ARG A 204 6.52 8.39 -5.34
N ALA A 205 6.18 7.88 -6.52
CA ALA A 205 4.80 7.63 -6.94
C ALA A 205 4.19 6.34 -6.33
N VAL A 206 5.00 5.54 -5.63
CA VAL A 206 4.63 4.27 -4.99
C VAL A 206 4.80 4.33 -3.48
N ALA A 207 4.09 3.46 -2.76
CA ALA A 207 4.34 3.14 -1.36
C ALA A 207 5.27 1.93 -1.25
N LYS A 208 5.92 1.78 -0.09
CA LYS A 208 6.75 0.62 0.26
C LYS A 208 6.13 -0.13 1.43
N VAL A 209 6.00 -1.44 1.33
CA VAL A 209 5.49 -2.30 2.41
C VAL A 209 6.54 -3.34 2.78
N ARG A 210 6.71 -3.56 4.08
CA ARG A 210 7.58 -4.58 4.65
C ARG A 210 6.85 -5.30 5.77
N VAL A 211 7.01 -6.61 5.86
CA VAL A 211 6.33 -7.43 6.86
C VAL A 211 7.36 -8.20 7.68
N TYR A 212 7.20 -8.12 8.99
CA TYR A 212 8.10 -8.75 9.95
C TYR A 212 7.33 -9.64 10.89
N THR A 213 7.96 -10.74 11.27
CA THR A 213 7.52 -11.57 12.38
C THR A 213 8.50 -11.46 13.52
N ASP A 214 8.05 -11.42 14.77
CA ASP A 214 8.95 -11.35 15.93
C ASP A 214 9.99 -12.48 15.89
N ASN A 215 11.27 -12.10 15.99
CA ASN A 215 12.44 -12.99 15.96
C ASN A 215 12.47 -13.99 17.13
N THR A 216 11.65 -13.80 18.17
CA THR A 216 11.42 -14.83 19.20
C THR A 216 10.60 -16.03 18.71
N GLY A 217 10.07 -15.94 17.47
CA GLY A 217 9.34 -16.97 16.76
C GLY A 217 7.86 -16.94 17.12
N ILE A 218 7.00 -16.58 16.16
CA ILE A 218 5.53 -16.65 16.33
C ILE A 218 5.08 -18.04 16.83
N SER A 219 5.82 -19.10 16.49
CA SER A 219 5.57 -20.45 16.97
C SER A 219 5.80 -20.66 18.47
N SER A 220 6.75 -19.96 19.11
CA SER A 220 7.08 -20.15 20.53
C SER A 220 6.03 -19.52 21.44
N ASN A 221 5.31 -18.52 20.93
CA ASN A 221 4.28 -17.75 21.64
C ASN A 221 2.84 -18.32 21.47
N ASN A 222 2.69 -19.42 20.71
CA ASN A 222 1.39 -20.05 20.47
C ASN A 222 1.25 -21.38 21.25
N THR A 223 0.34 -21.38 22.23
CA THR A 223 0.05 -22.56 23.07
C THR A 223 -0.92 -23.53 22.42
N LYS A 224 -1.65 -23.10 21.38
CA LYS A 224 -2.68 -23.87 20.68
C LYS A 224 -2.15 -24.57 19.43
N ALA A 225 -0.99 -24.17 18.90
CA ALA A 225 -0.44 -24.71 17.66
C ALA A 225 1.08 -24.54 17.51
N ASN A 226 1.67 -25.29 16.58
CA ASN A 226 2.93 -24.92 15.93
C ASN A 226 2.61 -24.04 14.73
N ILE A 227 3.34 -22.93 14.59
CA ILE A 227 3.18 -21.99 13.46
C ILE A 227 4.46 -22.03 12.65
N SER A 228 4.37 -22.35 11.35
CA SER A 228 5.54 -22.47 10.49
C SER A 228 5.30 -21.84 9.11
N GLU A 229 6.39 -21.68 8.36
CA GLU A 229 6.39 -21.16 6.98
C GLU A 229 5.61 -19.84 6.82
N PRO A 230 5.91 -18.82 7.65
CA PRO A 230 5.32 -17.50 7.44
C PRO A 230 5.73 -16.98 6.06
N GLY A 231 4.77 -16.44 5.34
CA GLY A 231 5.01 -15.76 4.08
C GLY A 231 3.94 -14.70 3.85
N TRP A 232 4.23 -13.74 2.98
CA TRP A 232 3.27 -12.68 2.68
C TRP A 232 3.38 -12.23 1.23
N VAL A 233 2.28 -11.63 0.74
CA VAL A 233 2.23 -10.85 -0.50
C VAL A 233 1.29 -9.66 -0.31
N LEU A 234 1.41 -8.63 -1.15
CA LEU A 234 0.34 -7.62 -1.24
C LEU A 234 -0.87 -8.14 -2.02
N ASN A 235 -2.06 -7.74 -1.58
CA ASN A 235 -3.33 -8.00 -2.23
C ASN A 235 -4.19 -6.74 -2.28
N ALA A 236 -5.21 -6.71 -3.14
CA ALA A 236 -6.05 -5.52 -3.37
C ALA A 236 -5.24 -4.24 -3.70
N THR A 237 -4.18 -4.36 -4.50
CA THR A 237 -3.37 -3.19 -4.89
C THR A 237 -3.99 -2.45 -6.07
N ASN A 238 -3.94 -1.12 -6.06
CA ASN A 238 -4.49 -0.31 -7.15
C ASN A 238 -3.70 -0.53 -8.47
N LYS A 239 -4.40 -0.44 -9.60
CA LYS A 239 -3.82 -0.46 -10.97
C LYS A 239 -3.73 0.93 -11.61
N LYS A 240 -4.41 1.92 -11.04
CA LYS A 240 -4.47 3.28 -11.59
C LYS A 240 -3.71 4.25 -10.69
N TYR A 241 -3.20 5.31 -11.29
CA TYR A 241 -2.58 6.40 -10.55
C TYR A 241 -2.82 7.74 -11.26
N PHE A 242 -2.74 8.83 -10.49
CA PHE A 242 -2.51 10.15 -11.07
C PHE A 242 -1.00 10.43 -11.13
N PRO A 243 -0.48 11.04 -12.21
CA PRO A 243 0.91 11.50 -12.25
C PRO A 243 1.29 12.28 -10.98
N VAL A 244 0.39 13.15 -10.52
CA VAL A 244 0.45 13.84 -9.23
C VAL A 244 -0.91 13.75 -8.56
N SER A 245 -1.04 13.00 -7.47
CA SER A 245 -2.27 12.96 -6.68
C SER A 245 -2.39 14.16 -5.76
N LYS A 246 -3.62 14.63 -5.59
CA LYS A 246 -3.94 15.76 -4.72
C LYS A 246 -3.79 15.35 -3.26
N ARG A 247 -3.23 16.22 -2.42
CA ARG A 247 -3.20 16.03 -0.96
C ARG A 247 -4.58 16.25 -0.34
N GLU A 248 -4.87 15.47 0.68
CA GLU A 248 -6.09 15.59 1.48
C GLU A 248 -5.78 15.35 2.95
N LYS A 249 -6.47 16.09 3.83
CA LYS A 249 -6.34 15.93 5.27
C LYS A 249 -7.11 14.71 5.72
N THR A 250 -6.48 13.88 6.55
CA THR A 250 -7.20 12.83 7.27
C THR A 250 -8.13 13.44 8.31
N TRP A 251 -9.02 12.63 8.86
CA TRP A 251 -9.86 13.02 10.00
C TRP A 251 -8.99 13.57 11.15
N TYR A 252 -7.86 12.92 11.45
CA TYR A 252 -6.95 13.32 12.52
C TYR A 252 -6.37 14.73 12.29
N GLU A 253 -6.04 15.05 11.05
CA GLU A 253 -5.47 16.35 10.66
C GLU A 253 -6.51 17.47 10.59
N THR A 254 -7.81 17.16 10.59
CA THR A 254 -8.88 18.17 10.74
C THR A 254 -9.13 18.57 12.19
N GLN A 255 -8.63 17.79 13.15
CA GLN A 255 -8.72 18.10 14.57
C GLN A 255 -7.85 19.31 14.94
N PRO A 256 -8.03 19.95 16.12
CA PRO A 256 -7.27 21.15 16.52
C PRO A 256 -5.75 21.01 16.47
N ARG A 257 -5.24 19.78 16.50
CA ARG A 257 -3.81 19.48 16.38
C ARG A 257 -3.26 19.74 14.98
N GLY A 258 -4.09 19.60 13.94
CA GLY A 258 -3.73 19.89 12.55
C GLY A 258 -2.72 18.94 11.92
N CYS A 259 -2.27 19.28 10.71
CA CYS A 259 -1.19 18.59 9.97
C CYS A 259 0.15 18.76 10.71
N ILE A 260 0.50 17.76 11.51
CA ILE A 260 1.76 17.70 12.28
C ILE A 260 2.65 16.53 11.85
N THR A 261 2.20 15.80 10.85
CA THR A 261 2.84 14.59 10.39
C THR A 261 3.97 14.91 9.41
N PRO A 262 5.12 14.22 9.50
CA PRO A 262 6.24 14.47 8.61
C PRO A 262 5.97 14.10 7.14
N PHE A 263 4.85 13.43 6.83
CA PHE A 263 4.42 13.16 5.45
C PHE A 263 3.95 14.41 4.70
N ASP A 264 3.72 15.52 5.42
CA ASP A 264 3.09 16.71 4.88
C ASP A 264 3.77 18.02 5.27
N GLN A 265 4.89 18.29 4.60
CA GLN A 265 5.60 19.57 4.73
C GLN A 265 4.74 20.79 4.31
N TYR A 266 3.71 20.58 3.50
CA TYR A 266 2.87 21.65 2.95
C TYR A 266 1.63 21.94 3.78
N LYS A 267 1.33 21.17 4.83
CA LYS A 267 0.11 21.30 5.65
C LYS A 267 -1.20 21.19 4.86
N LEU A 268 -1.16 20.47 3.73
CA LEU A 268 -2.30 20.19 2.85
C LEU A 268 -2.97 18.83 3.15
N GLY A 269 -2.32 18.01 3.97
CA GLY A 269 -2.73 16.68 4.43
C GLY A 269 -1.71 15.58 4.08
N SER A 270 -1.65 14.54 4.93
CA SER A 270 -0.85 13.33 4.67
C SER A 270 -1.49 12.39 3.67
N TYR A 271 -2.82 12.39 3.56
CA TYR A 271 -3.56 11.51 2.67
C TYR A 271 -3.57 12.02 1.22
N ARG A 272 -4.15 11.21 0.32
CA ARG A 272 -4.21 11.49 -1.11
C ARG A 272 -5.56 11.12 -1.69
N ILE A 273 -5.91 11.77 -2.80
CA ILE A 273 -7.02 11.37 -3.65
C ILE A 273 -6.44 10.61 -4.84
N ASP A 274 -6.68 9.30 -4.87
CA ASP A 274 -6.30 8.43 -5.98
C ASP A 274 -7.44 8.32 -7.03
N PRO A 275 -7.25 7.58 -8.14
CA PRO A 275 -8.29 7.42 -9.16
C PRO A 275 -9.54 6.61 -8.76
N ASN A 276 -9.49 5.86 -7.66
CA ASN A 276 -10.54 4.95 -7.19
C ASN A 276 -11.23 5.45 -5.92
N TYR A 277 -10.82 6.63 -5.44
CA TYR A 277 -11.13 7.20 -4.15
C TYR A 277 -12.60 7.19 -3.72
N ASP A 278 -13.48 7.80 -4.53
CA ASP A 278 -14.91 7.93 -4.27
C ASP A 278 -15.79 7.10 -5.23
N ASN A 279 -15.17 6.44 -6.20
CA ASN A 279 -15.85 5.63 -7.22
C ASN A 279 -15.22 4.24 -7.30
N GLN A 280 -15.67 3.39 -6.38
CA GLN A 280 -15.21 2.02 -6.24
C GLN A 280 -15.90 1.08 -7.24
N PRO A 281 -15.19 0.08 -7.81
CA PRO A 281 -15.78 -0.88 -8.72
C PRO A 281 -16.74 -1.81 -7.97
N THR A 282 -17.80 -2.24 -8.65
CA THR A 282 -18.73 -3.20 -8.05
C THR A 282 -18.06 -4.57 -7.84
N VAL A 283 -18.25 -5.11 -6.64
CA VAL A 283 -17.86 -6.48 -6.29
C VAL A 283 -19.01 -7.43 -6.65
N LEU A 284 -18.82 -8.25 -7.68
CA LEU A 284 -19.83 -9.21 -8.16
C LEU A 284 -19.28 -10.65 -8.14
N PRO A 285 -19.53 -11.41 -7.06
CA PRO A 285 -19.16 -12.82 -7.00
C PRO A 285 -19.90 -13.65 -8.06
N PRO A 286 -19.32 -14.74 -8.58
CA PRO A 286 -17.94 -15.20 -8.35
C PRO A 286 -16.94 -14.63 -9.38
N ALA A 287 -17.38 -13.79 -10.32
CA ALA A 287 -16.58 -13.44 -11.50
C ALA A 287 -15.67 -12.22 -11.31
N PHE A 288 -15.96 -11.35 -10.34
CA PHE A 288 -15.17 -10.16 -9.92
C PHE A 288 -14.58 -9.32 -11.06
N THR A 289 -15.18 -9.35 -12.25
CA THR A 289 -14.50 -8.92 -13.48
C THR A 289 -14.28 -7.42 -13.54
N ASP A 290 -15.24 -6.62 -13.05
CA ASP A 290 -15.11 -5.17 -13.00
C ASP A 290 -14.13 -4.74 -11.90
N TYR A 291 -14.17 -5.40 -10.75
CA TYR A 291 -13.22 -5.20 -9.66
C TYR A 291 -11.77 -5.43 -10.11
N LEU A 292 -11.51 -6.53 -10.83
CA LEU A 292 -10.18 -6.87 -11.33
C LEU A 292 -9.66 -5.95 -12.45
N LYS A 293 -10.46 -5.01 -12.98
CA LYS A 293 -9.94 -3.96 -13.90
C LYS A 293 -9.16 -2.89 -13.14
N ASP A 294 -9.52 -2.69 -11.88
CA ASP A 294 -9.05 -1.57 -11.06
C ASP A 294 -8.08 -2.05 -9.96
N TYR A 295 -8.23 -3.29 -9.50
CA TYR A 295 -7.40 -3.89 -8.47
C TYR A 295 -6.64 -5.12 -8.98
N ASN A 296 -5.43 -5.33 -8.46
CA ASN A 296 -4.78 -6.64 -8.45
C ASN A 296 -5.26 -7.39 -7.21
N TYR A 297 -5.88 -8.55 -7.42
CA TYR A 297 -6.38 -9.37 -6.33
C TYR A 297 -6.19 -10.86 -6.64
N TYR A 298 -5.67 -11.61 -5.68
CA TYR A 298 -5.60 -13.07 -5.73
C TYR A 298 -6.86 -13.64 -5.10
N LEU A 299 -7.69 -14.30 -5.91
CA LEU A 299 -8.94 -14.91 -5.43
C LEU A 299 -8.70 -16.33 -4.93
N ASP A 300 -7.69 -17.01 -5.47
CA ASP A 300 -7.25 -18.33 -5.04
C ASP A 300 -5.74 -18.35 -4.78
N ALA A 301 -5.30 -19.21 -3.86
CA ALA A 301 -3.88 -19.38 -3.56
C ALA A 301 -3.04 -19.81 -4.78
N THR A 302 -3.66 -20.50 -5.74
CA THR A 302 -3.05 -20.91 -7.01
C THR A 302 -2.85 -19.75 -7.99
N ASP A 303 -3.55 -18.63 -7.79
CA ASP A 303 -3.34 -17.40 -8.57
C ASP A 303 -2.06 -16.68 -8.15
N VAL A 304 -1.56 -16.94 -6.93
CA VAL A 304 -0.33 -16.34 -6.42
C VAL A 304 0.89 -16.99 -7.11
N PRO A 305 1.72 -16.24 -7.83
CA PRO A 305 2.86 -16.82 -8.55
C PRO A 305 3.83 -17.57 -7.64
N ALA A 306 4.37 -18.68 -8.14
CA ALA A 306 5.38 -19.45 -7.41
C ALA A 306 6.60 -18.56 -7.08
N GLY A 307 6.94 -18.45 -5.80
CA GLY A 307 8.03 -17.60 -5.31
C GLY A 307 7.65 -16.14 -5.03
N ALA A 308 6.40 -15.71 -5.27
CA ALA A 308 5.95 -14.37 -4.88
C ALA A 308 5.83 -14.20 -3.37
N TRP A 309 5.60 -15.29 -2.63
CA TRP A 309 5.53 -15.27 -1.17
C TRP A 309 6.87 -14.83 -0.57
N HIS A 310 6.91 -13.58 -0.12
CA HIS A 310 8.07 -13.01 0.55
C HIS A 310 8.24 -13.62 1.94
N PRO A 311 9.48 -13.85 2.40
CA PRO A 311 9.73 -14.15 3.79
C PRO A 311 9.40 -12.94 4.68
N THR A 312 9.23 -13.18 5.98
CA THR A 312 8.86 -12.15 6.95
C THR A 312 10.03 -11.63 7.77
N ASP A 313 11.20 -11.47 7.13
CA ASP A 313 12.40 -10.93 7.76
C ASP A 313 12.59 -9.43 7.46
N ALA A 314 13.44 -8.78 8.25
CA ALA A 314 13.75 -7.37 8.10
C ALA A 314 14.85 -7.10 7.07
N SER A 315 14.53 -7.25 5.78
CA SER A 315 15.41 -6.90 4.66
C SER A 315 14.75 -5.92 3.69
N SER A 316 15.51 -4.95 3.19
CA SER A 316 15.05 -4.09 2.08
C SER A 316 14.78 -4.88 0.81
N ASP A 317 15.38 -6.05 0.66
CA ASP A 317 15.19 -6.94 -0.49
C ASP A 317 13.87 -7.72 -0.40
N ASN A 318 13.23 -7.74 0.77
CA ASN A 318 11.95 -8.40 1.04
C ASN A 318 10.83 -7.36 1.21
N ALA A 319 10.89 -6.27 0.43
CA ALA A 319 9.85 -5.26 0.38
C ALA A 319 9.03 -5.39 -0.92
N GLU A 320 7.73 -5.11 -0.83
CA GLU A 320 6.88 -4.88 -2.00
C GLU A 320 6.59 -3.40 -2.18
N TYR A 321 6.36 -3.02 -3.44
CA TYR A 321 5.97 -1.67 -3.82
C TYR A 321 4.61 -1.72 -4.50
N CYS A 322 3.72 -0.81 -4.12
CA CYS A 322 2.41 -0.69 -4.74
C CYS A 322 2.10 0.77 -5.07
N LEU A 323 1.19 0.98 -6.01
CA LEU A 323 0.59 2.30 -6.20
C LEU A 323 -0.11 2.73 -4.90
N GLU A 324 -0.23 4.04 -4.71
CA GLU A 324 -1.13 4.52 -3.67
C GLU A 324 -2.55 3.97 -3.91
N ASN A 325 -3.23 3.65 -2.82
CA ASN A 325 -4.59 3.16 -2.82
C ASN A 325 -5.27 3.78 -1.61
N THR A 326 -6.14 4.76 -1.88
CA THR A 326 -6.81 5.57 -0.87
C THR A 326 -8.30 5.63 -1.14
N GLN A 327 -9.08 5.96 -0.12
CA GLN A 327 -10.53 5.89 -0.21
C GLN A 327 -11.23 6.85 0.74
N THR A 328 -12.48 7.15 0.45
CA THR A 328 -13.38 7.81 1.41
C THR A 328 -13.69 6.90 2.60
N GLU A 329 -14.13 7.48 3.72
CA GLU A 329 -14.56 6.77 4.94
C GLU A 329 -15.56 5.61 4.66
N ASP A 330 -16.57 5.84 3.80
CA ASP A 330 -17.57 4.83 3.47
C ASP A 330 -16.97 3.56 2.84
N HIS A 331 -15.81 3.70 2.20
CA HIS A 331 -15.11 2.67 1.45
C HIS A 331 -13.93 2.06 2.23
N ASN A 332 -13.74 2.39 3.51
CA ASN A 332 -12.88 1.64 4.43
C ASN A 332 -13.52 0.26 4.73
N VAL A 333 -13.41 -0.64 3.76
CA VAL A 333 -13.95 -2.01 3.74
C VAL A 333 -12.98 -2.97 3.06
N TRP A 334 -13.08 -4.26 3.42
CA TRP A 334 -12.15 -5.31 3.00
C TRP A 334 -11.93 -5.39 1.50
N ALA A 335 -12.93 -4.99 0.71
CA ALA A 335 -12.84 -4.98 -0.74
C ALA A 335 -11.83 -3.98 -1.30
N TYR A 336 -11.65 -2.79 -0.72
CA TYR A 336 -10.98 -1.68 -1.42
C TYR A 336 -9.63 -1.28 -0.81
N THR A 337 -9.37 -1.69 0.43
CA THR A 337 -8.12 -1.38 1.12
C THR A 337 -7.00 -2.35 0.74
N THR A 338 -5.81 -1.83 0.41
CA THR A 338 -4.63 -2.65 0.16
C THR A 338 -4.33 -3.52 1.38
N GLN A 339 -4.12 -4.81 1.14
CA GLN A 339 -3.94 -5.82 2.16
C GLN A 339 -2.51 -6.36 2.14
N VAL A 340 -1.96 -6.64 3.32
CA VAL A 340 -0.95 -7.70 3.44
C VAL A 340 -1.70 -9.02 3.56
N LEU A 341 -1.60 -9.87 2.55
CA LEU A 341 -2.08 -11.25 2.63
C LEU A 341 -0.99 -12.08 3.31
N PHE A 342 -1.14 -12.30 4.61
CA PHE A 342 -0.22 -13.10 5.40
C PHE A 342 -0.65 -14.57 5.40
N LYS A 343 0.29 -15.49 5.22
CA LYS A 343 0.05 -16.94 5.31
C LYS A 343 0.97 -17.60 6.33
N VAL A 344 0.47 -18.68 6.94
CA VAL A 344 1.27 -19.62 7.74
C VAL A 344 0.75 -21.05 7.56
N ILE A 345 1.54 -22.02 7.97
CA ILE A 345 1.06 -23.37 8.31
C ILE A 345 0.73 -23.38 9.81
N PHE A 346 -0.55 -23.60 10.15
CA PHE A 346 -1.07 -23.72 11.51
C PHE A 346 -1.29 -25.20 11.83
N SER A 347 -0.54 -25.73 12.80
CA SER A 347 -0.60 -27.15 13.17
C SER A 347 -1.06 -27.31 14.63
N PRO A 348 -2.33 -27.72 14.88
CA PRO A 348 -2.89 -27.78 16.22
C PRO A 348 -2.09 -28.60 17.24
N LYS A 349 -2.16 -28.18 18.51
CA LYS A 349 -1.63 -28.84 19.70
C LYS A 349 -2.73 -29.09 20.72
N GLY A 350 -2.44 -29.95 21.70
CA GLY A 350 -3.34 -30.24 22.80
C GLY A 350 -4.58 -31.02 22.36
N LEU A 351 -4.49 -31.76 21.25
CA LEU A 351 -5.55 -32.64 20.79
C LEU A 351 -5.82 -33.72 21.84
N GLN A 352 -7.10 -33.94 22.13
CA GLN A 352 -7.56 -34.88 23.16
C GLN A 352 -8.71 -35.73 22.63
N THR A 353 -8.77 -36.98 23.07
CA THR A 353 -9.91 -37.87 22.83
C THR A 353 -11.18 -37.35 23.55
N PRO A 354 -12.38 -37.88 23.24
CA PRO A 354 -13.60 -37.51 23.96
C PRO A 354 -13.50 -37.65 25.48
N ASP A 355 -12.76 -38.67 25.95
CA ASP A 355 -12.49 -38.95 27.36
C ASP A 355 -11.39 -38.07 27.98
N LYS A 356 -10.95 -37.02 27.28
CA LYS A 356 -9.93 -36.05 27.72
C LYS A 356 -8.53 -36.63 27.91
N ASN A 357 -8.24 -37.77 27.31
CA ASN A 357 -6.88 -38.30 27.21
C ASN A 357 -6.13 -37.60 26.07
N VAL A 358 -4.81 -37.49 26.19
CA VAL A 358 -3.97 -36.98 25.09
C VAL A 358 -4.17 -37.85 23.85
N TYR A 359 -4.47 -37.23 22.71
CA TYR A 359 -4.63 -37.94 21.45
C TYR A 359 -3.25 -38.22 20.84
N ASP A 360 -2.97 -39.49 20.55
CA ASP A 360 -1.70 -39.91 19.95
C ASP A 360 -2.01 -41.01 18.93
N ASN A 361 -1.81 -40.70 17.64
CA ASN A 361 -2.17 -41.58 16.55
C ASN A 361 -1.25 -41.33 15.34
N PRO A 362 -0.26 -42.22 15.09
CA PRO A 362 0.65 -42.09 13.96
C PRO A 362 -0.05 -42.11 12.59
N ALA A 363 -1.21 -42.76 12.45
CA ALA A 363 -1.97 -42.77 11.20
C ALA A 363 -2.56 -41.40 10.85
N ASP A 364 -2.71 -40.55 11.87
CA ASP A 364 -3.19 -39.17 11.78
C ASP A 364 -2.06 -38.15 11.83
N PHE A 365 -0.80 -38.59 11.91
CA PHE A 365 0.36 -37.72 12.10
C PHE A 365 0.27 -36.87 13.36
N VAL A 366 -0.33 -37.43 14.43
CA VAL A 366 -0.39 -36.78 15.73
C VAL A 366 0.52 -37.53 16.70
N ASN A 367 1.39 -36.79 17.38
CA ASN A 367 2.25 -37.28 18.44
C ASN A 367 2.02 -36.46 19.72
N ALA A 368 1.66 -37.12 20.82
CA ALA A 368 1.41 -36.48 22.12
C ALA A 368 0.47 -35.25 22.04
N GLY A 369 -0.59 -35.34 21.23
CA GLY A 369 -1.59 -34.29 21.04
C GLY A 369 -1.16 -33.16 20.10
N ALA A 370 0.00 -33.24 19.45
CA ALA A 370 0.46 -32.27 18.46
C ALA A 370 0.40 -32.86 17.05
N LEU A 371 -0.26 -32.15 16.13
CA LEU A 371 -0.29 -32.48 14.71
C LEU A 371 1.04 -32.08 14.04
N ASP A 372 1.57 -32.95 13.19
CA ASP A 372 2.74 -32.65 12.37
C ASP A 372 2.46 -31.46 11.41
N PRO A 373 3.46 -30.59 11.14
CA PRO A 373 3.32 -29.52 10.16
C PRO A 373 2.98 -30.01 8.75
N GLY A 374 2.19 -29.22 8.03
CA GLY A 374 1.81 -29.51 6.65
C GLY A 374 0.72 -30.58 6.50
N LYS A 375 -0.02 -30.88 7.57
CA LYS A 375 -1.09 -31.89 7.58
C LYS A 375 -2.47 -31.26 7.65
N ASP A 376 -3.42 -31.96 7.04
CA ASP A 376 -4.81 -31.53 7.00
C ASP A 376 -5.49 -31.63 8.36
N TRP A 377 -6.36 -30.68 8.66
CA TRP A 377 -7.18 -30.71 9.87
C TRP A 377 -8.47 -29.92 9.70
N LEU A 378 -9.43 -30.16 10.61
CA LEU A 378 -10.73 -29.49 10.65
C LEU A 378 -10.87 -28.65 11.91
N MET A 379 -11.42 -27.45 11.74
CA MET A 379 -12.05 -26.73 12.84
C MET A 379 -13.54 -26.99 12.81
N VAL A 380 -14.14 -27.44 13.92
CA VAL A 380 -15.59 -27.63 14.03
C VAL A 380 -16.06 -27.02 15.34
N ASN A 381 -16.95 -26.03 15.28
CA ASN A 381 -17.46 -25.31 16.46
C ASN A 381 -16.34 -24.78 17.38
N GLY A 382 -15.21 -24.34 16.79
CA GLY A 382 -14.04 -23.84 17.50
C GLY A 382 -13.08 -24.90 18.06
N GLY A 383 -13.43 -26.19 17.99
CA GLY A 383 -12.52 -27.31 18.32
C GLY A 383 -11.65 -27.73 17.14
N TYR A 384 -10.48 -28.33 17.40
CA TYR A 384 -9.53 -28.78 16.38
C TYR A 384 -9.51 -30.30 16.29
N TYR A 385 -9.58 -30.83 15.07
CA TYR A 385 -9.72 -32.25 14.83
C TYR A 385 -8.92 -32.71 13.61
N THR A 386 -8.31 -33.89 13.70
CA THR A 386 -8.11 -34.72 12.51
C THR A 386 -9.43 -35.38 12.13
N TRP A 387 -9.55 -35.91 10.91
CA TRP A 387 -10.78 -36.60 10.51
C TRP A 387 -11.15 -37.73 11.47
N ASN A 388 -10.21 -38.61 11.81
CA ASN A 388 -10.50 -39.75 12.68
C ASN A 388 -10.82 -39.30 14.11
N LEU A 389 -10.14 -38.26 14.62
CA LEU A 389 -10.49 -37.68 15.92
C LEU A 389 -11.90 -37.10 15.93
N LEU A 390 -12.32 -36.39 14.88
CA LEU A 390 -13.70 -35.90 14.77
C LEU A 390 -14.70 -37.05 14.79
N MET A 391 -14.38 -38.17 14.12
CA MET A 391 -15.21 -39.36 14.13
C MET A 391 -15.34 -39.98 15.53
N ASP A 392 -14.27 -39.99 16.34
CA ASP A 392 -14.35 -40.44 17.74
C ASP A 392 -15.31 -39.57 18.57
N TYR A 393 -15.26 -38.24 18.39
CA TYR A 393 -16.19 -37.32 19.05
C TYR A 393 -17.63 -37.50 18.56
N ILE A 394 -17.85 -37.66 17.26
CA ILE A 394 -19.18 -37.92 16.69
C ILE A 394 -19.73 -39.26 17.22
N LYS A 395 -18.89 -40.30 17.30
CA LYS A 395 -19.29 -41.58 17.87
C LYS A 395 -19.76 -41.44 19.32
N ALA A 396 -19.01 -40.72 20.14
CA ALA A 396 -19.36 -40.47 21.55
C ALA A 396 -20.65 -39.64 21.68
N GLU A 397 -20.79 -38.58 20.87
CA GLU A 397 -21.98 -37.72 20.82
C GLU A 397 -23.24 -38.52 20.45
N LEU A 398 -23.15 -39.37 19.42
CA LEU A 398 -24.26 -40.21 18.95
C LEU A 398 -24.59 -41.35 19.91
N THR A 399 -23.57 -42.01 20.48
CA THR A 399 -23.78 -43.06 21.48
C THR A 399 -24.56 -42.50 22.67
N PHE A 400 -24.17 -41.33 23.17
CA PHE A 400 -24.86 -40.66 24.27
C PHE A 400 -26.29 -40.25 23.90
N LYS A 401 -26.51 -39.72 22.68
CA LYS A 401 -27.87 -39.44 22.16
C LYS A 401 -28.74 -40.69 22.21
N PHE A 402 -28.30 -41.80 21.60
CA PHE A 402 -29.10 -43.01 21.49
C PHE A 402 -29.34 -43.69 22.85
N GLN A 403 -28.35 -43.72 23.74
CA GLN A 403 -28.53 -44.21 25.12
C GLN A 403 -29.59 -43.39 25.88
N SER A 404 -29.60 -42.07 25.68
CA SER A 404 -30.56 -41.19 26.34
C SER A 404 -31.98 -41.40 25.79
N GLU A 405 -32.11 -41.57 24.47
CA GLU A 405 -33.38 -41.91 23.82
C GLU A 405 -33.89 -43.32 24.17
N ASP A 406 -33.00 -44.26 24.49
CA ASP A 406 -33.35 -45.58 25.05
C ASP A 406 -33.92 -45.45 26.46
N ASN A 407 -33.32 -44.60 27.29
CA ASN A 407 -33.78 -44.36 28.66
C ASN A 407 -35.09 -43.56 28.72
N ASP A 408 -35.22 -42.53 27.88
CA ASP A 408 -36.42 -41.71 27.74
C ASP A 408 -36.57 -41.23 26.28
N PRO A 409 -37.50 -41.82 25.50
CA PRO A 409 -37.73 -41.44 24.11
C PRO A 409 -38.21 -40.00 23.90
N THR A 410 -38.58 -39.27 24.95
CA THR A 410 -38.98 -37.86 24.87
C THR A 410 -37.81 -36.88 24.94
N ILE A 411 -36.62 -37.36 25.34
CA ILE A 411 -35.40 -36.55 25.39
C ILE A 411 -34.81 -36.43 23.98
N ILE A 412 -34.65 -35.20 23.51
CA ILE A 412 -33.96 -34.89 22.25
C ILE A 412 -32.57 -34.34 22.60
N HIS A 413 -31.53 -35.11 22.32
CA HIS A 413 -30.15 -34.66 22.49
C HIS A 413 -29.64 -33.89 21.28
N ASN A 414 -28.97 -32.75 21.54
CA ASN A 414 -28.30 -31.99 20.51
C ASN A 414 -26.99 -32.68 20.08
N THR A 415 -26.83 -32.90 18.79
CA THR A 415 -25.63 -33.48 18.16
C THR A 415 -24.88 -32.40 17.39
N ALA A 416 -24.28 -31.46 18.11
CA ALA A 416 -23.72 -30.24 17.55
C ALA A 416 -22.57 -30.50 16.55
N LEU A 417 -21.70 -31.48 16.82
CA LEU A 417 -20.59 -31.82 15.91
C LEU A 417 -21.12 -32.55 14.68
N THR A 418 -22.01 -33.52 14.88
CA THR A 418 -22.62 -34.30 13.79
C THR A 418 -23.43 -33.40 12.84
N ASN A 419 -24.24 -32.49 13.39
CA ASN A 419 -25.04 -31.55 12.62
C ASN A 419 -24.17 -30.54 11.86
N ALA A 420 -23.10 -30.03 12.49
CA ALA A 420 -22.16 -29.14 11.83
C ALA A 420 -21.50 -29.81 10.62
N LEU A 421 -21.01 -31.05 10.76
CA LEU A 421 -20.43 -31.79 9.65
C LEU A 421 -21.44 -32.09 8.54
N ASN A 422 -22.68 -32.46 8.89
CA ASN A 422 -23.74 -32.68 7.89
C ASN A 422 -24.11 -31.39 7.12
N ASN A 423 -24.14 -30.24 7.79
CA ASN A 423 -24.37 -28.96 7.11
C ASN A 423 -23.21 -28.60 6.18
N TYR A 424 -21.98 -28.87 6.59
CA TYR A 424 -20.80 -28.72 5.73
C TYR A 424 -20.87 -29.63 4.51
N LEU A 425 -21.22 -30.92 4.68
CA LEU A 425 -21.41 -31.85 3.56
C LEU A 425 -22.43 -31.32 2.56
N GLU A 426 -23.59 -30.85 3.02
CA GLU A 426 -24.60 -30.27 2.13
C GLU A 426 -24.09 -29.04 1.37
N ALA A 427 -23.33 -28.17 2.03
CA ALA A 427 -22.76 -26.97 1.40
C ALA A 427 -21.77 -27.31 0.27
N ILE A 428 -21.03 -28.42 0.40
CA ILE A 428 -20.13 -28.92 -0.66
C ILE A 428 -20.87 -29.85 -1.65
N ASN A 429 -22.20 -29.81 -1.68
CA ASN A 429 -23.08 -30.63 -2.54
C ASN A 429 -23.00 -32.15 -2.29
N GLU A 430 -22.64 -32.55 -1.07
CA GLU A 430 -22.66 -33.94 -0.63
C GLU A 430 -23.94 -34.30 0.13
N VAL A 431 -24.35 -35.57 -0.02
CA VAL A 431 -25.54 -36.09 0.68
C VAL A 431 -25.24 -36.21 2.18
N LYS A 432 -26.10 -35.62 3.01
CA LYS A 432 -26.06 -35.76 4.47
C LYS A 432 -26.11 -37.23 4.88
N VAL A 433 -25.40 -37.55 5.96
CA VAL A 433 -25.51 -38.86 6.61
C VAL A 433 -26.75 -38.87 7.51
N PRO A 434 -27.74 -39.76 7.28
CA PRO A 434 -28.90 -39.89 8.15
C PRO A 434 -28.49 -40.30 9.56
N ILE A 435 -29.13 -39.71 10.57
CA ILE A 435 -28.85 -39.95 11.99
C ILE A 435 -30.06 -40.56 12.72
N ASP A 436 -30.96 -41.19 11.97
CA ASP A 436 -32.20 -41.78 12.47
C ASP A 436 -31.93 -42.96 13.42
N ARG A 437 -32.77 -43.08 14.45
CA ARG A 437 -32.68 -44.18 15.42
C ARG A 437 -33.06 -45.52 14.77
N ASN A 438 -32.25 -46.54 15.02
CA ASN A 438 -32.51 -47.92 14.61
C ASN A 438 -32.65 -48.85 15.82
N ASN A 439 -33.90 -49.08 16.27
CA ASN A 439 -34.22 -49.89 17.44
C ASN A 439 -33.76 -51.37 17.38
N ALA A 440 -33.21 -51.84 16.25
CA ALA A 440 -32.69 -53.20 16.10
C ALA A 440 -31.21 -53.36 16.49
N ARG A 441 -30.51 -52.27 16.85
CA ARG A 441 -29.07 -52.26 17.17
C ARG A 441 -28.81 -51.56 18.50
N SER A 442 -27.69 -51.87 19.17
CA SER A 442 -27.29 -51.13 20.37
C SER A 442 -26.93 -49.67 20.03
N PRO A 443 -26.99 -48.74 20.99
CA PRO A 443 -26.52 -47.36 20.80
C PRO A 443 -25.12 -47.24 20.18
N GLU A 444 -24.18 -48.07 20.63
CA GLU A 444 -22.79 -48.09 20.17
C GLU A 444 -22.66 -48.64 18.74
N GLU A 445 -23.44 -49.67 18.39
CA GLU A 445 -23.49 -50.23 17.04
C GLU A 445 -24.08 -49.23 16.04
N GLN A 446 -25.15 -48.54 16.42
CA GLN A 446 -25.78 -47.50 15.61
C GLN A 446 -24.83 -46.31 15.37
N ALA A 447 -24.17 -45.83 16.43
CA ALA A 447 -23.18 -44.76 16.31
C ALA A 447 -22.00 -45.19 15.42
N GLY A 448 -21.58 -46.46 15.50
CA GLY A 448 -20.57 -47.05 14.63
C GLY A 448 -20.97 -47.02 13.14
N ASP A 449 -22.19 -47.47 12.81
CA ASP A 449 -22.68 -47.46 11.43
C ASP A 449 -22.71 -46.05 10.82
N ILE A 450 -23.13 -45.05 11.61
CA ILE A 450 -23.19 -43.66 11.17
C ILE A 450 -21.78 -43.11 10.95
N VAL A 451 -20.83 -43.43 11.82
CA VAL A 451 -19.42 -43.07 11.64
C VAL A 451 -18.83 -43.73 10.39
N ASP A 452 -19.15 -44.99 10.11
CA ASP A 452 -18.74 -45.66 8.87
C ASP A 452 -19.31 -44.95 7.63
N ALA A 453 -20.57 -44.50 7.70
CA ALA A 453 -21.18 -43.70 6.64
C ALA A 453 -20.49 -42.33 6.46
N PHE A 454 -20.11 -41.65 7.55
CA PHE A 454 -19.29 -40.43 7.45
C PHE A 454 -17.90 -40.73 6.87
N ASN A 455 -17.25 -41.82 7.26
CA ASN A 455 -15.94 -42.20 6.72
C ASN A 455 -15.95 -42.39 5.19
N VAL A 456 -17.06 -42.85 4.62
CA VAL A 456 -17.24 -42.90 3.16
C VAL A 456 -17.23 -41.49 2.53
N LYS A 457 -17.64 -40.45 3.27
CA LYS A 457 -17.63 -39.04 2.83
C LYS A 457 -16.27 -38.36 2.93
N LYS A 458 -15.30 -38.95 3.63
CA LYS A 458 -13.95 -38.35 3.81
C LYS A 458 -13.33 -37.93 2.48
N ASN A 459 -13.42 -38.79 1.47
CA ASN A 459 -12.81 -38.51 0.16
C ASN A 459 -13.46 -37.32 -0.55
N ALA A 460 -14.76 -37.10 -0.37
CA ALA A 460 -15.45 -35.94 -0.94
C ALA A 460 -14.95 -34.64 -0.29
N VAL A 461 -14.82 -34.62 1.05
CA VAL A 461 -14.26 -33.48 1.79
C VAL A 461 -12.82 -33.20 1.38
N THR A 462 -11.96 -34.22 1.31
CA THR A 462 -10.56 -34.05 0.91
C THR A 462 -10.41 -33.60 -0.55
N THR A 463 -11.30 -34.04 -1.44
CA THR A 463 -11.29 -33.67 -2.87
C THR A 463 -11.84 -32.27 -3.10
N HIS A 464 -12.85 -31.85 -2.34
CA HIS A 464 -13.36 -30.48 -2.37
C HIS A 464 -12.26 -29.48 -2.00
N GLY A 465 -11.39 -29.87 -1.07
CA GLY A 465 -10.23 -29.08 -0.68
C GLY A 465 -10.57 -28.04 0.37
N ALA A 466 -9.64 -27.10 0.58
CA ALA A 466 -9.76 -26.10 1.63
C ALA A 466 -11.05 -25.30 1.46
N ASP A 467 -11.84 -25.16 2.53
CA ASP A 467 -13.08 -24.40 2.51
C ASP A 467 -13.57 -24.10 3.93
N ARG A 468 -14.43 -23.09 4.07
CA ARG A 468 -15.13 -22.73 5.30
C ARG A 468 -16.61 -22.56 5.02
N HIS A 469 -17.45 -23.33 5.72
CA HIS A 469 -18.89 -23.13 5.73
C HIS A 469 -19.44 -23.18 7.16
N GLY A 470 -20.10 -22.09 7.57
CA GLY A 470 -20.60 -21.94 8.93
C GLY A 470 -19.47 -22.06 9.97
N THR A 471 -19.59 -23.05 10.86
CA THR A 471 -18.62 -23.32 11.93
C THR A 471 -17.63 -24.42 11.59
N VAL A 472 -17.64 -24.92 10.35
CA VAL A 472 -16.70 -25.92 9.85
C VAL A 472 -15.71 -25.26 8.90
N SER A 473 -14.42 -25.44 9.18
CA SER A 473 -13.33 -25.10 8.26
C SER A 473 -12.47 -26.34 8.04
N TYR A 474 -12.12 -26.63 6.80
CA TYR A 474 -11.15 -27.67 6.45
C TYR A 474 -9.89 -27.01 5.90
N TYR A 475 -8.75 -27.29 6.52
CA TYR A 475 -7.45 -26.71 6.18
C TYR A 475 -6.60 -27.75 5.49
N VAL A 476 -6.41 -27.63 4.18
CA VAL A 476 -5.49 -28.48 3.42
C VAL A 476 -4.05 -28.07 3.74
N GLY A 477 -3.22 -29.03 4.13
CA GLY A 477 -1.84 -28.81 4.56
C GLY A 477 -1.69 -27.89 5.78
N GLY A 478 -2.77 -27.61 6.50
CA GLY A 478 -2.78 -26.65 7.60
C GLY A 478 -2.55 -25.20 7.17
N VAL A 479 -2.66 -24.86 5.88
CA VAL A 479 -2.44 -23.50 5.38
C VAL A 479 -3.54 -22.56 5.87
N ASN A 480 -3.15 -21.40 6.39
CA ASN A 480 -4.05 -20.39 6.91
C ASN A 480 -3.68 -19.02 6.33
N TYR A 481 -4.69 -18.26 5.91
CA TYR A 481 -4.57 -16.91 5.36
C TYR A 481 -5.16 -15.86 6.31
N TYR A 482 -4.51 -14.70 6.37
CA TYR A 482 -4.90 -13.56 7.17
C TYR A 482 -4.75 -12.29 6.32
N PRO A 483 -5.84 -11.73 5.78
CA PRO A 483 -5.78 -10.41 5.17
C PRO A 483 -5.60 -9.36 6.28
N ILE A 484 -4.56 -8.54 6.18
CA ILE A 484 -4.25 -7.46 7.11
C ILE A 484 -4.44 -6.14 6.37
N MET A 485 -5.47 -5.39 6.74
CA MET A 485 -5.73 -4.06 6.18
C MET A 485 -4.64 -3.08 6.63
N ILE A 486 -4.02 -2.39 5.68
CA ILE A 486 -2.91 -1.48 6.01
C ILE A 486 -3.48 -0.15 6.54
N LYS A 487 -3.17 0.17 7.81
CA LYS A 487 -3.48 1.45 8.43
C LYS A 487 -2.45 2.52 8.07
N HIS A 488 -2.91 3.73 7.79
CA HIS A 488 -2.11 4.94 7.56
C HIS A 488 -2.02 5.80 8.84
N ASP A 489 -3.16 6.32 9.32
CA ASP A 489 -3.25 7.04 10.59
C ASP A 489 -3.84 6.12 11.68
N ASP A 490 -2.98 5.42 12.42
CA ASP A 490 -3.40 4.58 13.54
C ASP A 490 -3.63 5.43 14.80
N SER A 491 -4.90 5.54 15.22
CA SER A 491 -5.25 6.16 16.50
C SER A 491 -6.26 5.28 17.23
N GLY A 492 -6.01 4.97 18.51
CA GLY A 492 -6.98 4.22 19.33
C GLY A 492 -8.20 5.03 19.77
N ASP A 493 -8.35 6.27 19.25
CA ASP A 493 -9.38 7.22 19.69
C ASP A 493 -10.64 7.18 18.80
N VAL A 494 -10.52 6.69 17.57
CA VAL A 494 -11.61 6.62 16.58
C VAL A 494 -11.50 5.36 15.74
N TYR A 495 -12.60 4.98 15.10
CA TYR A 495 -12.71 3.74 14.35
C TYR A 495 -13.21 3.99 12.93
N ASN A 496 -12.47 3.47 11.98
CA ASN A 496 -12.79 3.42 10.56
C ASN A 496 -13.01 4.80 9.90
N GLU A 497 -12.36 5.85 10.43
CA GLU A 497 -12.49 7.23 9.99
C GLU A 497 -11.67 7.53 8.70
N LEU A 498 -11.93 8.68 8.07
CA LEU A 498 -11.20 9.09 6.87
C LEU A 498 -9.68 9.14 7.12
N GLY A 499 -8.94 8.39 6.30
CA GLY A 499 -7.47 8.37 6.33
C GLY A 499 -6.86 7.39 7.34
N GLU A 500 -7.68 6.64 8.10
CA GLU A 500 -7.19 5.57 8.96
C GLU A 500 -6.59 4.43 8.15
N PHE A 501 -7.21 4.05 7.02
CA PHE A 501 -6.76 2.97 6.15
C PHE A 501 -6.26 3.50 4.80
N GLY A 502 -5.41 2.71 4.14
CA GLY A 502 -4.90 2.99 2.79
C GLY A 502 -3.39 3.15 2.75
N VAL A 503 -2.84 3.06 1.53
CA VAL A 503 -1.41 3.23 1.27
C VAL A 503 -1.16 4.50 0.47
N VAL A 504 -0.28 5.36 0.98
CA VAL A 504 0.04 6.66 0.38
C VAL A 504 1.43 6.63 -0.22
N ARG A 505 1.58 7.25 -1.40
CA ARG A 505 2.86 7.38 -2.09
C ARG A 505 3.97 7.96 -1.20
N ASN A 506 5.21 7.54 -1.42
CA ASN A 506 6.40 7.93 -0.67
C ASN A 506 6.35 7.66 0.86
N SER A 507 5.51 6.71 1.28
CA SER A 507 5.44 6.22 2.66
C SER A 507 5.96 4.79 2.76
N VAL A 508 6.54 4.44 3.92
CA VAL A 508 6.92 3.06 4.27
C VAL A 508 5.98 2.54 5.35
N TYR A 509 5.40 1.37 5.09
CA TYR A 509 4.51 0.66 6.00
C TYR A 509 5.23 -0.59 6.52
N ASP A 510 5.52 -0.58 7.82
CA ASP A 510 6.21 -1.64 8.53
C ASP A 510 5.20 -2.45 9.35
N VAL A 511 4.75 -3.57 8.81
CA VAL A 511 3.77 -4.46 9.43
C VAL A 511 4.49 -5.48 10.31
N ASN A 512 4.37 -5.34 11.63
CA ASN A 512 5.00 -6.22 12.61
C ASN A 512 3.97 -7.18 13.18
N ILE A 513 4.12 -8.47 12.92
CA ILE A 513 3.26 -9.54 13.42
C ILE A 513 3.97 -10.19 14.61
N SER A 514 3.42 -10.01 15.82
CA SER A 514 4.01 -10.57 17.05
C SER A 514 3.44 -11.94 17.39
N ARG A 515 2.17 -12.20 17.04
CA ARG A 515 1.49 -13.45 17.40
C ARG A 515 0.39 -13.82 16.41
N VAL A 516 0.25 -15.13 16.17
CA VAL A 516 -0.94 -15.74 15.60
C VAL A 516 -1.73 -16.34 16.77
N ASN A 517 -2.95 -15.87 17.01
CA ASN A 517 -3.76 -16.21 18.17
C ASN A 517 -4.73 -17.36 17.90
N ASN A 518 -5.34 -17.35 16.71
CA ASN A 518 -6.34 -18.30 16.26
C ASN A 518 -6.11 -18.64 14.78
N PRO A 519 -6.63 -19.79 14.30
CA PRO A 519 -6.65 -20.12 12.88
C PRO A 519 -7.31 -19.00 12.06
N GLY A 520 -6.74 -18.72 10.89
CA GLY A 520 -7.26 -17.77 9.92
C GLY A 520 -8.23 -18.43 8.95
N TYR A 521 -8.24 -17.95 7.71
CA TYR A 521 -9.07 -18.52 6.65
C TYR A 521 -8.37 -19.71 5.99
N PRO A 522 -9.09 -20.80 5.67
CA PRO A 522 -8.52 -21.92 4.93
C PRO A 522 -8.20 -21.57 3.46
N ASN A 523 -8.85 -20.53 2.93
CA ASN A 523 -8.69 -20.02 1.57
C ASN A 523 -8.48 -18.50 1.64
N ILE A 524 -8.01 -17.90 0.55
CA ILE A 524 -7.94 -16.44 0.47
C ILE A 524 -9.38 -15.91 0.49
N PRO A 525 -9.74 -14.99 1.41
CA PRO A 525 -11.07 -14.38 1.41
C PRO A 525 -11.34 -13.61 0.12
N GLU A 526 -12.57 -13.68 -0.37
CA GLU A 526 -13.04 -12.82 -1.47
C GLU A 526 -13.10 -11.35 -1.00
N PRO A 527 -12.96 -10.37 -1.91
CA PRO A 527 -13.17 -8.97 -1.55
C PRO A 527 -14.59 -8.75 -1.05
N ASP A 528 -14.75 -8.11 0.11
CA ASP A 528 -16.05 -7.91 0.76
C ASP A 528 -16.33 -6.43 1.05
N PRO A 529 -17.28 -5.80 0.33
CA PRO A 529 -17.66 -4.42 0.59
C PRO A 529 -18.60 -4.27 1.80
N GLY A 530 -19.07 -5.38 2.39
CA GLY A 530 -19.95 -5.41 3.56
C GLY A 530 -19.20 -5.42 4.90
N THR A 531 -17.93 -5.82 4.90
CA THR A 531 -17.09 -5.89 6.10
C THR A 531 -16.20 -4.66 6.20
N LYS A 532 -16.34 -3.89 7.29
CA LYS A 532 -15.49 -2.73 7.59
C LYS A 532 -14.05 -3.18 7.86
N ASP A 533 -13.08 -2.32 7.53
CA ASP A 533 -11.66 -2.65 7.69
C ASP A 533 -11.24 -2.80 9.16
N GLU A 534 -11.90 -2.05 10.04
CA GLU A 534 -11.73 -2.22 11.46
C GLU A 534 -12.33 -3.56 11.91
N ASP A 535 -11.45 -4.49 12.27
CA ASP A 535 -11.82 -5.81 12.76
C ASP A 535 -11.45 -5.93 14.25
N GLU A 536 -12.43 -6.29 15.08
CA GLU A 536 -12.22 -6.63 16.49
C GLU A 536 -11.74 -8.08 16.68
N ASP A 537 -11.70 -8.87 15.60
CA ASP A 537 -11.31 -10.27 15.66
C ASP A 537 -9.81 -10.43 15.95
N ASN A 538 -9.54 -11.03 17.11
CA ASN A 538 -8.21 -11.29 17.61
C ASN A 538 -7.55 -12.50 16.90
N TYR A 539 -7.44 -12.51 15.57
CA TYR A 539 -6.71 -13.55 14.83
C TYR A 539 -5.20 -13.38 14.98
N LEU A 540 -4.73 -12.14 14.89
CA LEU A 540 -3.33 -11.76 14.95
C LEU A 540 -3.11 -10.70 16.04
N SER A 541 -1.85 -10.56 16.46
CA SER A 541 -1.39 -9.37 17.16
C SER A 541 -0.42 -8.63 16.26
N ILE A 542 -0.85 -7.47 15.76
CA ILE A 542 -0.13 -6.69 14.76
C ILE A 542 0.19 -5.29 15.28
N ARG A 543 1.28 -4.72 14.77
CA ARG A 543 1.59 -3.29 14.89
C ARG A 543 2.04 -2.79 13.53
N ILE A 544 1.35 -1.81 12.99
CA ILE A 544 1.73 -1.16 11.73
C ILE A 544 2.38 0.17 12.09
N ASN A 545 3.64 0.34 11.72
CA ASN A 545 4.34 1.61 11.84
C ASN A 545 4.41 2.26 10.46
N VAL A 546 4.09 3.56 10.38
CA VAL A 546 4.14 4.31 9.13
C VAL A 546 5.22 5.38 9.23
N ASN A 547 6.16 5.38 8.28
CA ASN A 547 7.35 6.23 8.35
C ASN A 547 7.65 6.91 6.99
N PRO A 548 8.15 8.16 6.99
CA PRO A 548 8.56 8.83 5.76
C PRO A 548 9.67 8.05 5.06
N TRP A 549 9.56 7.93 3.75
CA TRP A 549 10.58 7.28 2.92
C TRP A 549 11.61 8.30 2.41
N THR A 550 12.70 8.46 3.14
CA THR A 550 13.71 9.48 2.85
C THR A 550 14.74 8.98 1.84
N TRP A 551 15.54 9.89 1.28
CA TRP A 551 16.49 9.56 0.21
C TRP A 551 17.89 9.16 0.72
N TYR A 552 18.32 9.62 1.91
CA TYR A 552 19.58 9.27 2.60
C TYR A 552 19.70 9.92 4.01
N THR A 553 20.74 9.58 4.78
CA THR A 553 21.23 10.31 5.97
C THR A 553 22.58 10.98 5.69
N GLN A 554 22.78 12.20 6.21
CA GLN A 554 24.12 12.76 6.43
C GLN A 554 24.84 11.90 7.48
N THR A 555 26.03 11.41 7.14
CA THR A 555 27.01 11.00 8.15
C THR A 555 27.65 12.29 8.65
N GLU A 556 27.29 12.74 9.84
CA GLU A 556 28.11 13.71 10.57
C GLU A 556 29.34 12.93 11.09
N GLU A 557 30.55 13.28 10.62
CA GLU A 557 31.75 12.84 11.33
C GLU A 557 31.77 13.56 12.69
N LEU A 558 31.80 12.79 13.78
CA LEU A 558 31.98 13.28 15.15
C LEU A 558 33.42 13.70 15.42
#